data_AF-A0A9D5MTK7-F1
#
_entry.id   AF-A0A9D5MTK7-F1
#
_cell.length_a   1.000
_cell.length_b   1.000
_cell.length_c   1.000
_cell.angle_alpha   90.00
_cell.angle_beta   90.00
_cell.angle_gamma   90.00
#
_symmetry.space_group_name_H-M   'P 1'
#
loop_
_entity.id
_entity.type
_entity.pdbx_description
1 polymer ?
#
loop_
_entity_poly.entity_id
_entity_poly.type
_entity_poly.pdbx_seq_one_letter_code
_entity_poly.pdbx_strand_id
1 'polypeptide(L)'
;MEHKKYIWNSSVEEIVMGYKENENSYFCTFCGKEYEKGHIFTLNGKLYDAFGAVNEHRKIEHGFTADYILSQESSLVGISEVQQQILKLMSEGKDDRTIAQIVGIAQSTVRNHRFKLREKEKQAKLFFALMQSLEEKTERSINQADSGLIEEIHQSATMIDDRYNITVEEREKTIKTYMDENGALKQFPAKEKKKIILLREIMKNFKHNYDYQEDEVNRILERIYNDYATIRRSLIEYGFLDRSNDCSVYRVKE
;
A
#
# COMPACT_ATOMS: atom_id res chain seq x y z
N MET A 1 -6.39 -3.99 -1.66
CA MET A 1 -5.07 -3.52 -1.14
C MET A 1 -4.59 -4.13 0.18
N GLU A 2 -5.03 -5.33 0.58
CA GLU A 2 -4.30 -6.13 1.60
C GLU A 2 -2.87 -6.50 1.12
N HIS A 3 -2.69 -6.40 -0.20
CA HIS A 3 -1.53 -6.78 -1.00
C HIS A 3 -0.21 -6.10 -0.65
N LYS A 4 -0.24 -4.77 -0.44
CA LYS A 4 0.98 -4.02 -0.10
C LYS A 4 1.57 -4.54 1.21
N LYS A 5 0.75 -4.82 2.24
CA LYS A 5 1.21 -5.31 3.54
C LYS A 5 1.94 -6.65 3.42
N TYR A 6 1.47 -7.55 2.56
CA TYR A 6 2.13 -8.84 2.33
C TYR A 6 3.49 -8.66 1.64
N ILE A 7 3.60 -7.75 0.67
CA ILE A 7 4.86 -7.44 0.00
C ILE A 7 5.86 -6.80 0.96
N TRP A 8 5.47 -5.77 1.71
CA TRP A 8 6.36 -5.06 2.64
C TRP A 8 6.90 -5.94 3.78
N ASN A 9 6.14 -6.95 4.18
CA ASN A 9 6.53 -7.89 5.23
C ASN A 9 7.28 -9.13 4.71
N SER A 10 7.61 -9.18 3.42
CA SER A 10 8.32 -10.28 2.80
C SER A 10 9.78 -9.90 2.54
N SER A 11 10.69 -10.88 2.57
CA SER A 11 12.08 -10.65 2.16
C SER A 11 12.18 -10.32 0.67
N VAL A 12 13.32 -9.78 0.24
CA VAL A 12 13.55 -9.46 -1.18
C VAL A 12 13.41 -10.72 -2.04
N GLU A 13 13.93 -11.85 -1.56
CA GLU A 13 13.86 -13.14 -2.23
C GLU A 13 12.40 -13.62 -2.36
N GLU A 14 11.61 -13.53 -1.29
CA GLU A 14 10.20 -13.90 -1.26
C GLU A 14 9.35 -13.01 -2.18
N ILE A 15 9.65 -11.71 -2.27
CA ILE A 15 8.98 -10.79 -3.20
C ILE A 15 9.28 -11.20 -4.64
N VAL A 16 10.56 -11.45 -4.98
CA VAL A 16 10.96 -11.88 -6.34
C VAL A 16 10.30 -13.22 -6.69
N MET A 17 10.33 -14.18 -5.76
CA MET A 17 9.65 -15.47 -5.89
C MET A 17 8.14 -15.35 -5.83
N GLY A 18 7.58 -14.22 -5.38
CA GLY A 18 6.15 -13.91 -5.24
C GLY A 18 5.35 -14.84 -4.30
N TYR A 19 6.04 -15.68 -3.53
CA TYR A 19 5.47 -16.48 -2.46
C TYR A 19 6.46 -16.54 -1.29
N LYS A 20 5.94 -16.79 -0.09
CA LYS A 20 6.71 -17.14 1.09
C LYS A 20 6.28 -18.50 1.63
N GLU A 21 7.18 -19.18 2.30
CA GLU A 21 6.96 -20.50 2.87
C GLU A 21 7.11 -20.42 4.39
N ASN A 22 6.20 -21.06 5.12
CA ASN A 22 6.41 -21.39 6.53
C ASN A 22 6.36 -22.91 6.72
N GLU A 23 6.41 -23.39 7.97
CA GLU A 23 6.43 -24.82 8.27
C GLU A 23 5.23 -25.57 7.65
N ASN A 24 4.04 -24.97 7.66
CA ASN A 24 2.78 -25.65 7.35
C ASN A 24 2.15 -25.23 6.01
N SER A 25 2.56 -24.12 5.41
CA SER A 25 1.84 -23.49 4.31
C SER A 25 2.75 -22.67 3.39
N TYR A 26 2.26 -22.42 2.18
CA TYR A 26 2.75 -21.40 1.26
C TYR A 26 1.78 -20.23 1.20
N PHE A 27 2.30 -19.00 1.13
CA PHE A 27 1.48 -17.79 1.01
C PHE A 27 1.89 -17.03 -0.25
N CYS A 28 0.92 -16.54 -1.00
CA CYS A 28 1.20 -15.56 -2.03
C CYS A 28 1.62 -14.22 -1.37
N THR A 29 2.78 -13.67 -1.73
CA THR A 29 3.23 -12.37 -1.19
C THR A 29 2.45 -11.20 -1.79
N PHE A 30 1.72 -11.42 -2.87
CA PHE A 30 0.87 -10.41 -3.47
C PHE A 30 -0.51 -10.37 -2.84
N CYS A 31 -1.19 -11.49 -2.64
CA CYS A 31 -2.56 -11.48 -2.11
C CYS A 31 -2.79 -12.08 -0.74
N GLY A 32 -1.76 -12.66 -0.12
CA GLY A 32 -1.86 -13.29 1.19
C GLY A 32 -2.57 -14.65 1.17
N LYS A 33 -3.06 -15.11 0.02
CA LYS A 33 -3.73 -16.41 -0.11
C LYS A 33 -2.82 -17.53 0.34
N GLU A 34 -3.35 -18.37 1.22
CA GLU A 34 -2.65 -19.47 1.87
C GLU A 34 -2.96 -20.81 1.20
N TYR A 35 -1.93 -21.65 1.11
CA TYR A 35 -1.99 -23.01 0.59
C TYR A 35 -1.29 -23.94 1.59
N GLU A 36 -2.10 -24.65 2.38
CA GLU A 36 -1.63 -25.57 3.41
C GLU A 36 -0.99 -26.83 2.82
N LYS A 37 0.19 -27.22 3.34
CA LYS A 37 0.92 -28.42 2.96
C LYS A 37 0.14 -29.66 3.38
N GLY A 38 0.26 -30.73 2.58
CA GLY A 38 -0.50 -31.96 2.79
C GLY A 38 -1.91 -31.95 2.18
N HIS A 39 -2.40 -30.79 1.72
CA HIS A 39 -3.63 -30.69 0.94
C HIS A 39 -3.34 -30.70 -0.57
N ILE A 40 -4.33 -31.17 -1.34
CA ILE A 40 -4.34 -31.11 -2.80
C ILE A 40 -5.38 -30.07 -3.23
N PHE A 41 -4.95 -29.15 -4.08
CA PHE A 41 -5.75 -28.04 -4.56
C PHE A 41 -6.13 -28.28 -6.02
N THR A 42 -7.39 -28.01 -6.36
CA THR A 42 -7.84 -28.03 -7.76
C THR A 42 -7.86 -26.61 -8.29
N LEU A 43 -6.99 -26.31 -9.26
CA LEU A 43 -6.91 -25.02 -9.95
C LEU A 43 -7.02 -25.26 -11.46
N ASN A 44 -7.96 -24.61 -12.12
CA ASN A 44 -8.22 -24.77 -13.57
C ASN A 44 -8.34 -26.23 -14.02
N GLY A 45 -8.99 -27.07 -13.23
CA GLY A 45 -9.20 -28.49 -13.54
C GLY A 45 -7.95 -29.38 -13.40
N LYS A 46 -6.84 -28.86 -12.89
CA LYS A 46 -5.63 -29.62 -12.56
C LYS A 46 -5.42 -29.68 -11.05
N LEU A 47 -4.83 -30.78 -10.60
CA LEU A 47 -4.51 -31.02 -9.19
C LEU A 47 -3.07 -30.61 -8.92
N TYR A 48 -2.85 -29.85 -7.85
CA TYR A 48 -1.55 -29.39 -7.39
C TYR A 48 -1.38 -29.66 -5.90
N ASP A 49 -0.15 -29.93 -5.47
CA ASP A 49 0.23 -29.78 -4.07
C ASP A 49 0.28 -28.29 -3.69
N ALA A 50 0.52 -27.98 -2.41
CA ALA A 50 0.54 -26.60 -1.93
C ALA A 50 1.54 -25.69 -2.68
N PHE A 51 2.74 -26.22 -2.98
CA PHE A 51 3.78 -25.50 -3.73
C PHE A 51 3.36 -25.24 -5.19
N GLY A 52 2.83 -26.26 -5.86
CA GLY A 52 2.29 -26.11 -7.21
C GLY A 52 1.11 -25.14 -7.23
N ALA A 53 0.25 -25.20 -6.21
CA ALA A 53 -0.94 -24.38 -6.12
C ALA A 53 -0.62 -22.90 -5.96
N VAL A 54 0.33 -22.52 -5.09
CA VAL A 54 0.75 -21.12 -4.95
C VAL A 54 1.41 -20.59 -6.23
N ASN A 55 2.21 -21.41 -6.91
CA ASN A 55 2.86 -21.02 -8.16
C ASN A 55 1.87 -20.86 -9.31
N GLU A 56 0.91 -21.77 -9.43
CA GLU A 56 -0.14 -21.70 -10.44
C GLU A 56 -1.04 -20.48 -10.20
N HIS A 57 -1.46 -20.27 -8.95
CA HIS A 57 -2.22 -19.09 -8.54
C HIS A 57 -1.52 -17.78 -8.88
N ARG A 58 -0.23 -17.63 -8.54
CA ARG A 58 0.54 -16.44 -8.90
C ARG A 58 0.51 -16.17 -10.40
N LYS A 59 0.77 -17.19 -11.22
CA LYS A 59 0.81 -17.05 -12.68
C LYS A 59 -0.53 -16.57 -13.24
N ILE A 60 -1.64 -17.09 -12.72
CA ILE A 60 -2.98 -16.80 -13.23
C ILE A 60 -3.48 -15.44 -12.72
N GLU A 61 -3.38 -15.19 -11.42
CA GLU A 61 -3.99 -14.02 -10.77
C GLU A 61 -3.10 -12.78 -10.82
N HIS A 62 -1.78 -12.96 -10.88
CA HIS A 62 -0.81 -11.87 -10.71
C HIS A 62 0.25 -11.79 -11.82
N GLY A 63 0.43 -12.85 -12.61
CA GLY A 63 1.48 -12.92 -13.63
C GLY A 63 2.89 -13.00 -13.02
N PHE A 64 3.86 -12.37 -13.67
CA PHE A 64 5.22 -12.24 -13.14
C PHE A 64 5.32 -11.10 -12.14
N THR A 65 6.22 -11.22 -11.16
CA THR A 65 6.46 -10.20 -10.14
C THR A 65 6.72 -8.81 -10.74
N ALA A 66 7.50 -8.73 -11.81
CA ALA A 66 7.79 -7.46 -12.48
C ALA A 66 6.51 -6.81 -13.02
N ASP A 67 5.67 -7.58 -13.71
CA ASP A 67 4.42 -7.10 -14.29
C ASP A 67 3.43 -6.69 -13.20
N TYR A 68 3.33 -7.49 -12.13
CA TYR A 68 2.51 -7.19 -10.97
C TYR A 68 2.91 -5.87 -10.31
N ILE A 69 4.20 -5.66 -10.03
CA ILE A 69 4.69 -4.42 -9.40
C ILE A 69 4.47 -3.23 -10.35
N LEU A 70 4.72 -3.41 -11.65
CA LEU A 70 4.54 -2.38 -12.66
C LEU A 70 3.05 -2.06 -12.95
N SER A 71 2.11 -2.90 -12.53
CA SER A 71 0.68 -2.60 -12.58
C SER A 71 0.16 -1.84 -11.36
N GLN A 72 0.96 -1.73 -10.29
CA GLN A 72 0.61 -0.93 -9.11
C GLN A 72 0.89 0.56 -9.35
N GLU A 73 0.56 1.43 -8.39
CA GLU A 73 0.95 2.83 -8.47
C GLU A 73 2.48 3.01 -8.46
N SER A 74 2.98 3.99 -9.23
CA SER A 74 4.42 4.25 -9.37
C SER A 74 5.11 4.61 -8.04
N SER A 75 4.33 5.12 -7.08
CA SER A 75 4.72 5.43 -5.71
C SER A 75 5.24 4.21 -4.95
N LEU A 76 4.76 3.00 -5.27
CA LEU A 76 5.13 1.75 -4.59
C LEU A 76 6.63 1.48 -4.62
N VAL A 77 7.28 1.74 -5.77
CA VAL A 77 8.74 1.59 -5.96
C VAL A 77 9.45 2.95 -6.09
N GLY A 78 8.72 4.03 -5.77
CA GLY A 78 9.21 5.41 -5.76
C GLY A 78 9.71 5.92 -7.11
N ILE A 79 9.10 5.50 -8.23
CA ILE A 79 9.47 5.95 -9.58
C ILE A 79 8.41 6.89 -10.17
N SER A 80 8.77 7.66 -11.20
CA SER A 80 7.80 8.46 -11.95
C SER A 80 6.95 7.61 -12.90
N GLU A 81 5.79 8.12 -13.31
CA GLU A 81 4.92 7.46 -14.29
C GLU A 81 5.65 7.15 -15.62
N VAL A 82 6.48 8.09 -16.09
CA VAL A 82 7.30 7.89 -17.29
C VAL A 82 8.31 6.75 -17.10
N GLN A 83 8.95 6.67 -15.93
CA GLN A 83 9.87 5.57 -15.62
C GLN A 83 9.13 4.22 -15.56
N GLN A 84 7.93 4.20 -14.98
CA GLN A 84 7.09 3.01 -14.93
C GLN A 84 6.68 2.54 -16.33
N GLN A 85 6.26 3.45 -17.20
CA GLN A 85 5.91 3.12 -18.59
C GLN A 85 7.12 2.54 -19.35
N ILE A 86 8.30 3.12 -19.19
CA ILE A 86 9.54 2.59 -19.78
C ILE A 86 9.83 1.18 -19.27
N LEU A 87 9.76 0.95 -17.95
CA LEU A 87 10.01 -0.37 -17.37
C LEU A 87 8.98 -1.43 -17.81
N LYS A 88 7.71 -1.04 -17.99
CA LYS A 88 6.67 -1.93 -18.53
C LYS A 88 7.00 -2.40 -19.94
N LEU A 89 7.35 -1.47 -20.83
CA LEU A 89 7.76 -1.82 -22.19
C LEU A 89 9.05 -2.66 -22.23
N MET A 90 9.96 -2.44 -21.26
CA MET A 90 11.14 -3.29 -21.10
C MET A 90 10.78 -4.72 -20.64
N SER A 91 9.81 -4.87 -19.71
CA SER A 91 9.28 -6.18 -19.28
C SER A 91 8.69 -6.96 -20.46
N GLU A 92 8.02 -6.25 -21.37
CA GLU A 92 7.49 -6.79 -22.64
C GLU A 92 8.58 -7.10 -23.69
N GLY A 93 9.86 -6.86 -23.40
CA GLY A 93 10.99 -7.14 -24.29
C GLY A 93 11.19 -6.14 -25.43
N LYS A 94 10.63 -4.93 -25.36
CA LYS A 94 10.79 -3.89 -26.39
C LYS A 94 12.21 -3.32 -26.40
N ASP A 95 12.71 -2.97 -27.59
CA ASP A 95 14.01 -2.31 -27.76
C ASP A 95 13.92 -0.79 -27.45
N ASP A 96 15.07 -0.15 -27.21
CA ASP A 96 15.11 1.28 -26.84
C ASP A 96 14.49 2.20 -27.88
N ARG A 97 14.55 1.81 -29.17
CA ARG A 97 13.96 2.58 -30.27
C ARG A 97 12.43 2.53 -30.22
N THR A 98 11.87 1.34 -30.02
CA THR A 98 10.43 1.13 -29.91
C THR A 98 9.88 1.79 -28.64
N ILE A 99 10.60 1.69 -27.52
CA ILE A 99 10.25 2.38 -26.27
C ILE A 99 10.19 3.89 -26.49
N ALA A 100 11.24 4.46 -27.11
CA ALA A 100 11.30 5.89 -27.42
C ALA A 100 10.10 6.36 -28.26
N GLN A 101 9.73 5.58 -29.28
CA GLN A 101 8.58 5.86 -30.14
C GLN A 101 7.24 5.80 -29.38
N ILE A 102 7.02 4.77 -28.56
CA ILE A 102 5.76 4.59 -27.81
C ILE A 102 5.59 5.68 -26.74
N VAL A 103 6.66 6.00 -26.01
CA VAL A 103 6.62 6.98 -24.92
C VAL A 103 6.69 8.43 -25.45
N GLY A 104 7.14 8.63 -26.69
CA GLY A 104 7.28 9.96 -27.30
C GLY A 104 8.52 10.74 -26.81
N ILE A 105 9.62 10.04 -26.53
CA ILE A 105 10.89 10.63 -26.06
C ILE A 105 12.05 10.24 -26.97
N ALA A 106 13.20 10.93 -26.86
CA ALA A 106 14.40 10.54 -27.61
C ALA A 106 14.97 9.20 -27.10
N GLN A 107 15.56 8.41 -28.01
CA GLN A 107 16.22 7.14 -27.66
C GLN A 107 17.37 7.34 -26.64
N SER A 108 18.08 8.46 -26.74
CA SER A 108 19.11 8.85 -25.76
C SER A 108 18.52 9.06 -24.35
N THR A 109 17.29 9.57 -24.27
CA THR A 109 16.55 9.77 -23.01
C THR A 109 16.18 8.42 -22.38
N VAL A 110 15.74 7.43 -23.17
CA VAL A 110 15.50 6.05 -22.69
C VAL A 110 16.76 5.45 -22.08
N ARG A 111 17.91 5.59 -22.78
CA ARG A 111 19.21 5.11 -22.27
C ARG A 111 19.60 5.81 -20.96
N ASN A 112 19.37 7.11 -20.85
CA ASN A 112 19.63 7.86 -19.62
C ASN A 112 18.74 7.39 -18.46
N HIS A 113 17.44 7.14 -18.71
CA HIS A 113 16.55 6.55 -17.71
C HIS A 113 17.05 5.20 -17.22
N ARG A 114 17.43 4.28 -18.13
CA ARG A 114 18.02 2.98 -17.76
C ARG A 114 19.23 3.12 -16.86
N PHE A 115 20.15 4.03 -17.21
CA PHE A 115 21.34 4.30 -16.41
C PHE A 115 20.98 4.78 -15.00
N LYS A 116 20.11 5.79 -14.89
CA LYS A 116 19.68 6.34 -13.60
C LYS A 116 18.93 5.32 -12.74
N LEU A 117 18.08 4.50 -13.34
CA LEU A 117 17.35 3.44 -12.64
C LEU A 117 18.32 2.39 -12.07
N ARG A 118 19.35 2.01 -12.83
CA ARG A 118 20.39 1.09 -12.36
C ARG A 118 21.23 1.66 -11.22
N GLU A 119 21.56 2.95 -11.28
CA GLU A 119 22.24 3.61 -10.16
C GLU A 119 21.34 3.68 -8.93
N LYS A 120 20.04 3.96 -9.11
CA LYS A 120 19.05 3.94 -8.03
C LYS A 120 18.90 2.55 -7.41
N GLU A 121 18.91 1.48 -8.20
CA GLU A 121 18.89 0.08 -7.71
C GLU A 121 20.09 -0.19 -6.78
N LYS A 122 21.31 0.20 -7.21
CA LYS A 122 22.51 0.06 -6.36
C LYS A 122 22.40 0.85 -5.07
N GLN A 123 21.93 2.10 -5.15
CA GLN A 123 21.74 2.95 -3.98
C GLN A 123 20.69 2.37 -3.03
N ALA A 124 19.57 1.89 -3.54
CA ALA A 124 18.51 1.26 -2.76
C ALA A 124 19.03 0.02 -2.02
N LYS A 125 19.82 -0.83 -2.69
CA LYS A 125 20.46 -1.99 -2.06
C LYS A 125 21.38 -1.59 -0.91
N LEU A 126 22.26 -0.62 -1.12
CA LEU A 126 23.17 -0.15 -0.08
C LEU A 126 22.45 0.54 1.07
N PHE A 127 21.42 1.34 0.76
CA PHE A 127 20.60 2.01 1.75
C PHE A 127 19.83 1.01 2.61
N PHE A 128 19.21 0.00 2.00
CA PHE A 128 18.51 -1.06 2.73
C PHE A 128 19.45 -1.82 3.69
N ALA A 129 20.64 -2.21 3.19
CA ALA A 129 21.65 -2.85 4.04
C ALA A 129 22.12 -1.95 5.19
N LEU A 130 22.28 -0.63 4.94
CA LEU A 130 22.61 0.33 5.98
C LEU A 130 21.52 0.40 7.05
N MET A 131 20.24 0.45 6.65
CA MET A 131 19.12 0.52 7.61
C MET A 131 19.08 -0.73 8.49
N GLN A 132 19.22 -1.93 7.91
CA GLN A 132 19.27 -3.18 8.66
C GLN A 132 20.47 -3.21 9.63
N SER A 133 21.65 -2.84 9.15
CA SER A 133 22.86 -2.82 9.98
C SER A 133 22.79 -1.80 11.12
N LEU A 134 22.11 -0.66 10.90
CA LEU A 134 21.87 0.32 11.96
C LEU A 134 20.94 -0.25 13.03
N GLU A 135 19.82 -0.86 12.63
CA GLU A 135 18.87 -1.47 13.55
C GLU A 135 19.50 -2.58 14.40
N GLU A 136 20.32 -3.44 13.80
CA GLU A 136 21.10 -4.45 14.51
C GLU A 136 22.08 -3.83 15.51
N LYS A 137 22.74 -2.73 15.13
CA LYS A 137 23.75 -2.07 15.96
C LYS A 137 23.15 -1.28 17.12
N THR A 138 21.98 -0.67 16.93
CA THR A 138 21.32 0.19 17.93
C THR A 138 20.29 -0.56 18.77
N GLU A 139 19.92 -1.79 18.38
CA GLU A 139 18.75 -2.51 18.88
C GLU A 139 17.46 -1.68 18.81
N ARG A 140 17.44 -0.70 17.90
CA ARG A 140 16.34 0.25 17.70
C ARG A 140 16.13 0.47 16.22
N SER A 141 14.94 0.14 15.74
CA SER A 141 14.55 0.47 14.37
C SER A 141 14.41 1.98 14.19
N ILE A 142 14.57 2.48 12.97
CA ILE A 142 14.56 3.92 12.67
C ILE A 142 13.20 4.59 12.95
N ASN A 143 12.13 3.80 13.02
CA ASN A 143 10.80 4.26 13.41
C ASN A 143 10.62 4.37 14.94
N GLN A 144 11.59 3.93 15.76
CA GLN A 144 11.59 4.16 17.21
C GLN A 144 12.29 5.47 17.54
N ALA A 145 11.51 6.54 17.66
CA ALA A 145 11.99 7.82 18.15
C ALA A 145 12.00 7.85 19.69
N ASP A 146 12.70 8.81 20.29
CA ASP A 146 12.66 9.03 21.75
C ASP A 146 11.25 9.40 22.24
N SER A 147 10.40 9.94 21.34
CA SER A 147 8.99 10.24 21.59
C SER A 147 8.05 9.04 21.41
N GLY A 148 8.58 7.87 21.06
CA GLY A 148 7.83 6.63 20.86
C GLY A 148 7.91 6.08 19.44
N LEU A 149 7.12 5.04 19.16
CA LEU A 149 7.10 4.34 17.87
C LEU A 149 6.29 5.14 16.85
N ILE A 150 6.94 5.58 15.77
CA ILE A 150 6.30 6.24 14.61
C ILE A 150 5.47 5.19 13.88
N GLU A 151 4.18 5.48 13.68
CA GLU A 151 3.28 4.59 12.99
C GLU A 151 3.50 4.58 11.48
N GLU A 152 3.22 3.44 10.87
CA GLU A 152 3.12 3.34 9.42
C GLU A 152 2.00 4.25 8.89
N ILE A 153 2.33 4.94 7.80
CA ILE A 153 1.44 5.80 7.03
C ILE A 153 0.41 4.92 6.30
N HIS A 154 -0.85 5.36 6.22
CA HIS A 154 -1.83 4.63 5.42
C HIS A 154 -1.48 4.71 3.92
N GLN A 155 -1.70 3.62 3.21
CA GLN A 155 -1.19 3.42 1.84
C GLN A 155 -1.80 4.36 0.79
N SER A 156 -2.97 4.90 1.10
CA SER A 156 -3.74 5.82 0.27
C SER A 156 -3.50 7.30 0.59
N ALA A 157 -2.48 7.62 1.40
CA ALA A 157 -2.13 8.99 1.76
C ALA A 157 -1.77 9.78 0.50
N THR A 158 -2.56 10.82 0.21
CA THR A 158 -2.38 11.68 -0.96
C THR A 158 -1.15 12.59 -0.87
N MET A 159 -0.65 12.86 0.34
CA MET A 159 0.55 13.65 0.58
C MET A 159 1.35 13.08 1.75
N ILE A 160 2.60 12.64 1.52
CA ILE A 160 3.50 12.17 2.58
C ILE A 160 4.29 13.37 3.10
N ASP A 161 3.83 13.99 4.18
CA ASP A 161 4.49 15.11 4.86
C ASP A 161 4.53 14.92 6.39
N ASP A 162 5.06 15.91 7.12
CA ASP A 162 5.19 15.89 8.60
C ASP A 162 3.88 15.61 9.36
N ARG A 163 2.70 15.76 8.71
CA ARG A 163 1.40 15.49 9.34
C ARG A 163 1.22 14.00 9.64
N TYR A 164 1.96 13.12 8.96
CA TYR A 164 1.92 11.68 9.15
C TYR A 164 2.97 11.15 10.12
N ASN A 165 3.88 12.00 10.60
CA ASN A 165 4.83 11.65 11.66
C ASN A 165 4.09 11.55 13.01
N ILE A 166 3.28 10.52 13.19
CA ILE A 166 2.43 10.27 14.35
C ILE A 166 3.02 9.11 15.14
N THR A 167 3.25 9.29 16.44
CA THR A 167 3.60 8.16 17.31
C THR A 167 2.37 7.45 17.87
N VAL A 168 2.53 6.20 18.29
CA VAL A 168 1.47 5.41 18.94
C VAL A 168 0.90 6.16 20.16
N GLU A 169 1.76 6.77 20.98
CA GLU A 169 1.36 7.51 22.18
C GLU A 169 0.58 8.79 21.82
N GLU A 170 0.99 9.49 20.77
CA GLU A 170 0.26 10.66 20.27
C GLU A 170 -1.12 10.28 19.74
N ARG A 171 -1.24 9.14 19.03
CA ARG A 171 -2.51 8.61 18.56
C ARG A 171 -3.43 8.30 19.74
N GLU A 172 -2.98 7.49 20.68
CA GLU A 172 -3.78 7.08 21.84
C GLU A 172 -4.25 8.29 22.66
N LYS A 173 -3.35 9.25 22.90
CA LYS A 173 -3.68 10.48 23.62
C LYS A 173 -4.72 11.30 22.87
N THR A 174 -4.59 11.40 21.55
CA THR A 174 -5.55 12.13 20.70
C THR A 174 -6.91 11.45 20.72
N ILE A 175 -6.98 10.12 20.55
CA ILE A 175 -8.26 9.38 20.60
C ILE A 175 -8.93 9.56 21.95
N LYS A 176 -8.22 9.35 23.07
CA LYS A 176 -8.76 9.55 24.43
C LYS A 176 -9.28 10.97 24.67
N THR A 177 -8.64 11.97 24.06
CA THR A 177 -9.02 13.37 24.23
C THR A 177 -10.30 13.71 23.44
N TYR A 178 -10.39 13.27 22.18
CA TYR A 178 -11.40 13.74 21.24
C TYR A 178 -12.56 12.75 21.00
N MET A 179 -12.43 11.48 21.36
CA MET A 179 -13.47 10.47 21.25
C MET A 179 -14.00 10.05 22.62
N ASP A 180 -15.22 9.54 22.66
CA ASP A 180 -15.80 8.85 23.81
C ASP A 180 -15.62 7.32 23.71
N GLU A 181 -16.09 6.60 24.73
CA GLU A 181 -16.00 5.13 24.81
C GLU A 181 -16.85 4.42 23.75
N ASN A 182 -17.85 5.11 23.18
CA ASN A 182 -18.72 4.58 22.13
C ASN A 182 -18.19 4.88 20.72
N GLY A 183 -17.05 5.57 20.62
CA GLY A 183 -16.44 5.95 19.34
C GLY A 183 -17.02 7.22 18.71
N ALA A 184 -17.83 7.99 19.43
CA ALA A 184 -18.33 9.28 18.96
C ALA A 184 -17.31 10.40 19.24
N LEU A 185 -17.26 11.39 18.34
CA LEU A 185 -16.38 12.54 18.43
C LEU A 185 -16.99 13.63 19.31
N LYS A 186 -16.26 14.01 20.36
CA LYS A 186 -16.57 15.17 21.21
C LYS A 186 -16.37 16.48 20.44
N GLN A 187 -15.29 16.57 19.67
CA GLN A 187 -14.94 17.73 18.87
C GLN A 187 -14.05 17.32 17.69
N PHE A 188 -14.27 17.94 16.53
CA PHE A 188 -13.35 17.80 15.41
C PHE A 188 -12.17 18.79 15.54
N PRO A 189 -10.91 18.33 15.58
CA PRO A 189 -9.76 19.18 15.87
C PRO A 189 -9.38 20.07 14.69
N ALA A 190 -8.85 21.27 14.98
CA ALA A 190 -8.36 22.19 13.96
C ALA A 190 -6.99 21.77 13.37
N LYS A 191 -6.15 21.06 14.16
CA LYS A 191 -4.81 20.65 13.72
C LYS A 191 -4.88 19.43 12.80
N GLU A 192 -4.29 19.56 11.61
CA GLU A 192 -4.25 18.55 10.54
C GLU A 192 -3.78 17.16 11.03
N LYS A 193 -2.65 17.09 11.73
CA LYS A 193 -2.11 15.84 12.31
C LYS A 193 -3.13 15.11 13.20
N LYS A 194 -3.89 15.86 14.02
CA LYS A 194 -4.94 15.29 14.88
C LYS A 194 -6.17 14.85 14.07
N LYS A 195 -6.51 15.54 12.97
CA LYS A 195 -7.58 15.10 12.07
C LYS A 195 -7.24 13.75 11.47
N ILE A 196 -6.04 13.58 10.91
CA ILE A 196 -5.59 12.30 10.31
C ILE A 196 -5.72 11.15 11.31
N ILE A 197 -5.31 11.35 12.56
CA ILE A 197 -5.47 10.35 13.63
C ILE A 197 -6.93 9.91 13.79
N LEU A 198 -7.85 10.87 13.91
CA LEU A 198 -9.26 10.58 14.14
C LEU A 198 -9.94 10.00 12.90
N LEU A 199 -9.58 10.47 11.70
CA LEU A 199 -10.08 9.92 10.45
C LEU A 199 -9.64 8.45 10.28
N ARG A 200 -8.39 8.12 10.63
CA ARG A 200 -7.91 6.72 10.65
C ARG A 200 -8.75 5.84 11.59
N GLU A 201 -9.17 6.37 12.74
CA GLU A 201 -10.02 5.65 13.68
C GLU A 201 -11.46 5.49 13.14
N ILE A 202 -12.02 6.53 12.55
CA ILE A 202 -13.34 6.52 11.91
C ILE A 202 -13.42 5.50 10.78
N MET A 203 -12.33 5.34 10.01
CA MET A 203 -12.27 4.41 8.89
C MET A 203 -12.51 2.95 9.27
N LYS A 204 -12.34 2.57 10.54
CA LYS A 204 -12.68 1.22 11.02
C LYS A 204 -14.17 0.87 10.88
N ASN A 205 -15.03 1.88 10.70
CA ASN A 205 -16.46 1.69 10.47
C ASN A 205 -16.79 1.40 9.00
N PHE A 206 -15.83 1.49 8.09
CA PHE A 206 -16.01 1.23 6.67
C PHE A 206 -15.32 -0.08 6.28
N LYS A 207 -16.08 -0.95 5.60
CA LYS A 207 -15.56 -2.16 4.95
C LYS A 207 -14.90 -1.81 3.62
N HIS A 208 -13.78 -2.48 3.35
CA HIS A 208 -13.11 -2.47 2.05
C HIS A 208 -13.91 -3.25 1.00
N ASN A 209 -13.67 -2.97 -0.29
CA ASN A 209 -14.35 -3.60 -1.44
C ASN A 209 -15.89 -3.51 -1.38
N TYR A 210 -16.41 -2.42 -0.82
CA TYR A 210 -17.84 -2.13 -0.78
C TYR A 210 -18.11 -0.74 -1.34
N ASP A 211 -19.07 -0.66 -2.24
CA ASP A 211 -19.56 0.59 -2.83
C ASP A 211 -20.66 1.15 -1.93
N TYR A 212 -20.34 2.19 -1.17
CA TYR A 212 -21.31 2.87 -0.31
C TYR A 212 -22.07 3.92 -1.10
N GLN A 213 -23.38 3.99 -0.88
CA GLN A 213 -24.17 5.13 -1.30
C GLN A 213 -23.96 6.33 -0.36
N GLU A 214 -24.19 7.55 -0.86
CA GLU A 214 -24.05 8.77 -0.06
C GLU A 214 -24.82 8.71 1.27
N ASP A 215 -26.05 8.18 1.25
CA ASP A 215 -26.89 8.07 2.43
C ASP A 215 -26.36 7.05 3.45
N GLU A 216 -25.76 5.94 2.99
CA GLU A 216 -25.08 4.97 3.85
C GLU A 216 -23.87 5.60 4.56
N VAL A 217 -23.02 6.33 3.82
CA VAL A 217 -21.87 7.05 4.40
C VAL A 217 -22.35 8.06 5.43
N ASN A 218 -23.37 8.85 5.10
CA ASN A 218 -23.91 9.86 6.01
C ASN A 218 -24.44 9.22 7.29
N ARG A 219 -25.20 8.11 7.20
CA ARG A 219 -25.72 7.40 8.38
C ARG A 219 -24.62 6.85 9.27
N ILE A 220 -23.52 6.35 8.71
CA ILE A 220 -22.37 5.88 9.48
C ILE A 220 -21.73 7.05 10.23
N LEU A 221 -21.48 8.15 9.53
CA LEU A 221 -20.79 9.32 10.08
C LEU A 221 -21.63 10.13 11.07
N GLU A 222 -22.95 10.20 10.88
CA GLU A 222 -23.88 10.92 11.76
C GLU A 222 -23.90 10.35 13.18
N ARG A 223 -23.67 9.04 13.33
CA ARG A 223 -23.51 8.39 14.64
C ARG A 223 -22.23 8.82 15.36
N ILE A 224 -21.24 9.27 14.61
CA ILE A 224 -19.91 9.63 15.11
C ILE A 224 -19.86 11.12 15.42
N TYR A 225 -20.40 11.98 14.55
CA TYR A 225 -20.37 13.42 14.72
C TYR A 225 -21.50 14.10 13.96
N ASN A 226 -22.11 15.11 14.60
CA ASN A 226 -23.23 15.85 14.02
C ASN A 226 -22.87 16.55 12.69
N ASP A 227 -21.66 17.11 12.58
CA ASP A 227 -21.16 17.66 11.30
C ASP A 227 -20.44 16.57 10.48
N TYR A 228 -21.21 15.55 10.11
CA TYR A 228 -20.74 14.43 9.30
C TYR A 228 -20.25 14.88 7.91
N ALA A 229 -20.77 16.01 7.40
CA ALA A 229 -20.36 16.57 6.11
C ALA A 229 -18.89 17.00 6.13
N THR A 230 -18.42 17.61 7.22
CA THR A 230 -17.00 17.97 7.37
C THR A 230 -16.10 16.73 7.43
N ILE A 231 -16.49 15.70 8.19
CA ILE A 231 -15.73 14.44 8.26
C ILE A 231 -15.64 13.79 6.88
N ARG A 232 -16.77 13.68 6.18
CA ARG A 232 -16.83 13.09 4.84
C ARG A 232 -15.92 13.80 3.84
N ARG A 233 -15.90 15.15 3.86
CA ARG A 233 -14.98 15.93 3.01
C ARG A 233 -13.53 15.65 3.36
N SER A 234 -13.18 15.64 4.65
CA SER A 234 -11.83 15.33 5.09
C SER A 234 -11.40 13.90 4.75
N LEU A 235 -12.29 12.92 4.87
CA LEU A 235 -12.02 11.53 4.45
C LEU A 235 -11.62 11.45 2.97
N ILE A 236 -12.21 12.28 2.11
CA ILE A 236 -11.81 12.36 0.69
C ILE A 236 -10.49 13.12 0.52
N GLU A 237 -10.36 14.27 1.17
CA GLU A 237 -9.19 15.16 1.05
C GLU A 237 -7.87 14.46 1.41
N TYR A 238 -7.85 13.72 2.52
CA TYR A 238 -6.66 12.96 2.94
C TYR A 238 -6.55 11.57 2.31
N GLY A 239 -7.42 11.24 1.35
CA GLY A 239 -7.33 10.01 0.59
C GLY A 239 -7.76 8.75 1.35
N PHE A 240 -8.65 8.84 2.33
CA PHE A 240 -9.27 7.65 2.95
C PHE A 240 -10.47 7.11 2.15
N LEU A 241 -11.22 7.99 1.49
CA LEU A 241 -12.33 7.64 0.60
C LEU A 241 -12.12 8.27 -0.79
N ASP A 242 -12.52 7.55 -1.82
CA ASP A 242 -12.80 8.13 -3.14
C ASP A 242 -14.30 8.23 -3.36
N ARG A 243 -14.70 9.09 -4.29
CA ARG A 243 -16.10 9.22 -4.72
C ARG A 243 -16.21 9.29 -6.23
N SER A 244 -17.35 8.84 -6.71
CA SER A 244 -17.81 9.07 -8.08
C SER A 244 -18.02 10.56 -8.38
N ASN A 245 -17.95 10.94 -9.66
CA ASN A 245 -18.07 12.35 -10.09
C ASN A 245 -19.45 12.93 -9.78
N ASP A 246 -20.49 12.10 -9.82
CA ASP A 246 -21.88 12.42 -9.45
C ASP A 246 -22.13 12.32 -7.93
N CYS A 247 -21.10 12.00 -7.13
CA CYS A 247 -21.16 11.86 -5.68
C CYS A 247 -22.16 10.79 -5.17
N SER A 248 -22.64 9.89 -6.03
CA SER A 248 -23.59 8.84 -5.65
C SER A 248 -22.91 7.71 -4.89
N VAL A 249 -21.74 7.30 -5.38
CA VAL A 249 -20.95 6.18 -4.85
C VAL A 249 -19.66 6.67 -4.19
N TYR A 250 -19.38 6.12 -3.01
CA TYR A 250 -18.17 6.29 -2.21
C TYR A 250 -17.47 4.94 -2.02
N ARG A 251 -16.14 4.94 -2.05
CA ARG A 251 -15.31 3.74 -1.94
C ARG A 251 -14.16 4.02 -1.01
N VAL A 252 -13.76 3.03 -0.20
CA VAL A 252 -12.51 3.14 0.57
C VAL A 252 -11.36 3.22 -0.42
N LYS A 253 -10.58 4.31 -0.33
CA LYS A 253 -9.42 4.52 -1.18
C LYS A 253 -8.27 3.70 -0.64
N GLU A 254 -7.65 2.98 -1.55
CA GLU A 254 -6.73 1.88 -1.29
C GLU A 254 -5.31 2.22 -1.79
#